data_AF-A0ABD4A6M7-F1
#
_entry.id   AF-A0ABD4A6M7-F1
#
_cell.length_a   1.000
_cell.length_b   1.000
_cell.length_c   1.000
_cell.angle_alpha   90.00
_cell.angle_beta   90.00
_cell.angle_gamma   90.00
#
_symmetry.space_group_name_H-M   'P 1'
#
loop_
_entity.id
_entity.type
_entity.pdbx_description
1 polymer ?
#
loop_
_entity_poly.entity_id
_entity_poly.type
_entity_poly.pdbx_seq_one_letter_code
_entity_poly.pdbx_strand_id
1 'polypeptide(L)'
;MNRKNPKDTQNFITSKKHVKEILDRTNICKRDHVIEIGSGKGHFTKELVKMSRSVTAIEIDEDLCRSTQNAVYPFENIKVIHTDILKYAFPKRTNYKIFGSIPYNISTDIVKKITFESQAKYSYLIVEKGFAKRLQNLQRALGLLLMVEMNVNILKKVPRAYFHPKPSVDSVLILLERHEPLILKKDYKKYQAFVYRWVNKEYHTLFTKNQFRQALKHANVTTLNKLSKEQFISIFNSYKLFH
;
A
#
# COMPACT_ATOMS: atom_id res chain seq x y z
N MET A 1 26.95 -7.89 -10.26
CA MET A 1 26.10 -7.68 -9.07
C MET A 1 25.23 -8.92 -8.90
N ASN A 2 25.53 -9.79 -7.93
CA ASN A 2 24.75 -11.00 -7.68
C ASN A 2 23.32 -10.64 -7.28
N ARG A 3 22.33 -11.01 -8.12
CA ARG A 3 20.92 -10.96 -7.75
C ARG A 3 20.71 -11.94 -6.60
N LYS A 4 20.60 -11.43 -5.36
CA LYS A 4 20.16 -12.25 -4.23
C LYS A 4 18.83 -12.88 -4.58
N ASN A 5 18.71 -14.19 -4.34
CA ASN A 5 17.47 -14.91 -4.58
C ASN A 5 16.40 -14.30 -3.64
N PRO A 6 15.17 -14.03 -4.11
CA PRO A 6 14.11 -13.46 -3.26
C PRO A 6 13.90 -14.27 -1.97
N LYS A 7 14.09 -15.60 -2.05
CA LYS A 7 14.04 -16.55 -0.94
C LYS A 7 14.99 -16.17 0.22
N ASP A 8 16.15 -15.58 -0.05
CA ASP A 8 17.20 -15.28 0.94
C ASP A 8 17.01 -13.91 1.63
N THR A 9 15.91 -13.21 1.34
CA THR A 9 15.67 -11.83 1.80
C THR A 9 14.36 -11.63 2.55
N GLN A 10 13.60 -12.70 2.78
CA GLN A 10 12.32 -12.63 3.49
C GLN A 10 12.51 -12.65 5.01
N ASN A 11 11.88 -11.70 5.70
CA ASN A 11 11.89 -11.59 7.15
C ASN A 11 10.50 -11.94 7.69
N PHE A 12 10.41 -12.87 8.64
CA PHE A 12 9.13 -13.38 9.16
C PHE A 12 8.88 -12.95 10.60
N ILE A 13 7.63 -12.60 10.93
CA ILE A 13 7.18 -12.44 12.32
C ILE A 13 6.58 -13.78 12.77
N THR A 14 7.28 -14.49 13.65
CA THR A 14 6.91 -15.86 14.04
C THR A 14 6.26 -15.95 15.42
N SER A 15 6.53 -14.99 16.31
CA SER A 15 5.92 -14.95 17.64
C SER A 15 4.42 -14.72 17.57
N LYS A 16 3.63 -15.70 18.05
CA LYS A 16 2.17 -15.62 18.12
C LYS A 16 1.68 -14.40 18.89
N LYS A 17 2.41 -13.97 19.93
CA LYS A 17 2.11 -12.76 20.70
C LYS A 17 2.18 -11.52 19.80
N HIS A 18 3.25 -11.38 19.03
CA HIS A 18 3.45 -10.23 18.13
C HIS A 18 2.44 -10.22 16.98
N VAL A 19 2.13 -11.40 16.41
CA VAL A 19 1.11 -11.55 15.38
C VAL A 19 -0.24 -11.02 15.87
N LYS A 20 -0.69 -11.48 17.04
CA LYS A 20 -1.95 -11.03 17.65
C LYS A 20 -1.94 -9.53 17.93
N GLU A 21 -0.89 -9.03 18.58
CA GLU A 21 -0.74 -7.61 18.90
C GLU A 21 -0.83 -6.69 17.66
N ILE A 22 -0.38 -7.17 16.50
CA ILE A 22 -0.50 -6.46 15.22
C ILE A 22 -1.92 -6.55 14.67
N LEU A 23 -2.51 -7.75 14.62
CA LEU A 23 -3.85 -7.95 14.08
C LEU A 23 -4.94 -7.27 14.90
N ASP A 24 -4.75 -7.13 16.22
CA ASP A 24 -5.64 -6.39 17.13
C ASP A 24 -5.73 -4.89 16.80
N ARG A 25 -4.82 -4.37 15.96
CA ARG A 25 -4.88 -2.98 15.44
C ARG A 25 -5.68 -2.86 14.15
N THR A 26 -6.18 -3.96 13.61
CA THR A 26 -7.04 -3.98 12.43
C THR A 26 -8.51 -4.05 12.84
N ASN A 27 -9.40 -3.64 11.94
CA ASN A 27 -10.85 -3.86 12.11
C ASN A 27 -11.33 -5.18 11.46
N ILE A 28 -10.45 -6.15 11.23
CA ILE A 28 -10.81 -7.43 10.61
C ILE A 28 -11.68 -8.24 11.59
N CYS A 29 -12.80 -8.76 11.09
CA CYS A 29 -13.79 -9.48 11.89
C CYS A 29 -14.43 -10.63 11.11
N LYS A 30 -15.30 -11.39 11.79
CA LYS A 30 -15.92 -12.63 11.29
C LYS A 30 -16.82 -12.48 10.06
N ARG A 31 -17.08 -11.26 9.60
CA ARG A 31 -17.85 -10.97 8.38
C ARG A 31 -16.95 -10.76 7.16
N ASP A 32 -15.67 -10.47 7.38
CA ASP A 32 -14.76 -10.05 6.32
C ASP A 32 -14.20 -11.23 5.53
N HIS A 33 -14.09 -11.04 4.22
CA HIS A 33 -13.12 -11.79 3.41
C HIS A 33 -11.78 -11.06 3.44
N VAL A 34 -10.69 -11.77 3.73
CA VAL A 34 -9.34 -11.20 3.79
C VAL A 34 -8.48 -11.76 2.68
N ILE A 35 -7.86 -10.89 1.89
CA ILE A 35 -6.80 -11.26 0.96
C ILE A 35 -5.46 -10.97 1.67
N GLU A 36 -4.69 -12.01 1.92
CA GLU A 36 -3.35 -11.91 2.50
C GLU A 36 -2.29 -11.89 1.40
N ILE A 37 -1.41 -10.89 1.42
CA ILE A 37 -0.29 -10.75 0.49
C ILE A 37 1.00 -11.22 1.17
N GLY A 38 1.55 -12.34 0.67
CA GLY A 38 2.73 -12.99 1.21
C GLY A 38 2.42 -13.70 2.52
N SER A 39 1.85 -14.91 2.45
CA SER A 39 1.53 -15.69 3.65
C SER A 39 2.76 -16.23 4.35
N GLY A 40 3.88 -16.38 3.62
CA GLY A 40 5.13 -16.90 4.15
C GLY A 40 4.94 -18.25 4.81
N LYS A 41 5.33 -18.37 6.08
CA LYS A 41 5.17 -19.60 6.87
C LYS A 41 3.78 -19.76 7.52
N GLY A 42 2.80 -18.92 7.18
CA GLY A 42 1.41 -19.04 7.65
C GLY A 42 1.14 -18.48 9.05
N HIS A 43 2.05 -17.71 9.66
CA HIS A 43 1.90 -17.21 11.03
C HIS A 43 0.73 -16.22 11.17
N PHE A 44 0.63 -15.25 10.25
CA PHE A 44 -0.51 -14.34 10.18
C PHE A 44 -1.75 -15.07 9.67
N THR A 45 -1.60 -15.84 8.59
CA THR A 45 -2.67 -16.67 8.01
C THR A 45 -3.45 -17.46 9.05
N LYS A 46 -2.74 -18.16 9.96
CA LYS A 46 -3.34 -18.99 11.02
C LYS A 46 -4.21 -18.21 12.00
N GLU A 47 -3.91 -16.94 12.25
CA GLU A 47 -4.75 -16.09 13.10
C GLU A 47 -5.84 -15.39 12.27
N LEU A 48 -5.56 -15.04 11.02
CA LEU A 48 -6.54 -14.48 10.07
C LEU A 48 -7.72 -15.42 9.85
N VAL A 49 -7.49 -16.72 9.59
CA VAL A 49 -8.57 -17.72 9.40
C VAL A 49 -9.48 -17.84 10.63
N LYS A 50 -8.94 -17.57 11.83
CA LYS A 50 -9.70 -17.60 13.07
C LYS A 50 -10.48 -16.32 13.33
N MET A 51 -10.14 -15.18 12.72
CA MET A 51 -10.83 -13.91 12.97
C MET A 51 -11.75 -13.48 11.83
N SER A 52 -11.54 -13.99 10.61
CA SER A 52 -12.31 -13.61 9.43
C SER A 52 -13.36 -14.64 9.05
N ARG A 53 -14.22 -14.27 8.09
CA ARG A 53 -15.15 -15.22 7.45
C ARG A 53 -14.38 -16.21 6.59
N SER A 54 -13.48 -15.69 5.76
CA SER A 54 -12.60 -16.49 4.91
C SER A 54 -11.32 -15.74 4.55
N VAL A 55 -10.29 -16.49 4.14
CA VAL A 55 -8.99 -15.96 3.74
C VAL A 55 -8.62 -16.44 2.34
N THR A 56 -8.01 -15.57 1.54
CA THR A 56 -7.26 -15.94 0.33
C THR A 56 -5.82 -15.49 0.51
N ALA A 57 -4.92 -16.45 0.73
CA ALA A 57 -3.49 -16.21 0.86
C ALA A 57 -2.83 -16.27 -0.51
N ILE A 58 -2.11 -15.21 -0.88
CA ILE A 58 -1.34 -15.10 -2.11
C ILE A 58 0.14 -15.20 -1.77
N GLU A 59 0.83 -16.19 -2.31
CA GLU A 59 2.25 -16.41 -2.07
C GLU A 59 2.95 -16.79 -3.37
N ILE A 60 4.15 -16.26 -3.60
CA ILE A 60 4.94 -16.47 -4.82
C ILE A 60 5.88 -17.68 -4.69
N ASP A 61 6.19 -18.11 -3.47
CA ASP A 61 7.01 -19.28 -3.21
C ASP A 61 6.14 -20.51 -2.94
N GLU A 62 6.30 -21.55 -3.76
CA GLU A 62 5.54 -22.79 -3.66
C GLU A 62 5.77 -23.54 -2.32
N ASP A 63 6.99 -23.54 -1.79
CA ASP A 63 7.32 -24.22 -0.53
C ASP A 63 6.67 -23.50 0.66
N LEU A 64 6.56 -22.17 0.58
CA LEU A 64 5.83 -21.35 1.54
C LEU A 64 4.31 -21.54 1.42
N CYS A 65 3.80 -21.76 0.20
CA CYS A 65 2.40 -22.17 0.01
C CYS A 65 2.10 -23.47 0.77
N ARG A 66 2.94 -24.50 0.61
CA ARG A 66 2.81 -25.78 1.34
C ARG A 66 2.93 -25.58 2.85
N SER A 67 3.90 -24.78 3.30
CA SER A 67 4.07 -24.42 4.72
C SER A 67 2.82 -23.73 5.29
N THR A 68 2.22 -22.81 4.52
CA THR A 68 0.99 -22.13 4.89
C THR A 68 -0.18 -23.11 5.00
N GLN A 69 -0.37 -23.98 4.01
CA GLN A 69 -1.41 -25.01 4.02
C GLN A 69 -1.31 -25.92 5.26
N ASN A 70 -0.11 -26.39 5.58
CA ASN A 70 0.14 -27.19 6.77
C ASN A 70 -0.16 -26.41 8.06
N ALA A 71 0.22 -25.13 8.13
CA ALA A 71 0.00 -24.30 9.31
C ALA A 71 -1.48 -24.02 9.62
N VAL A 72 -2.33 -24.03 8.58
CA VAL A 72 -3.77 -23.75 8.66
C VAL A 72 -4.65 -24.99 8.60
N TYR A 73 -4.11 -26.20 8.47
CA TYR A 73 -4.92 -27.41 8.61
C TYR A 73 -5.52 -27.52 10.04
N PRO A 74 -6.79 -27.93 10.22
CA PRO A 74 -7.79 -28.32 9.22
C PRO A 74 -8.79 -27.19 8.86
N PHE A 75 -8.43 -25.91 8.97
CA PHE A 75 -9.34 -24.81 8.63
C PHE A 75 -9.75 -24.88 7.14
N GLU A 76 -11.06 -24.90 6.89
CA GLU A 76 -11.63 -24.98 5.53
C GLU A 76 -11.93 -23.61 4.92
N ASN A 77 -11.97 -22.56 5.73
CA ASN A 77 -12.31 -21.20 5.30
C ASN A 77 -11.13 -20.45 4.67
N ILE A 78 -10.20 -21.16 4.02
CA ILE A 78 -9.02 -20.57 3.39
C ILE A 78 -8.70 -21.19 2.03
N LYS A 79 -8.26 -20.33 1.12
CA LYS A 79 -7.62 -20.70 -0.14
C LYS A 79 -6.18 -20.17 -0.18
N VAL A 80 -5.21 -21.04 -0.45
CA VAL A 80 -3.81 -20.65 -0.71
C VAL A 80 -3.58 -20.68 -2.21
N ILE A 81 -3.12 -19.57 -2.80
CA ILE A 81 -2.90 -19.39 -4.23
C ILE A 81 -1.42 -19.10 -4.47
N HIS A 82 -0.76 -20.00 -5.18
CA HIS A 82 0.60 -19.81 -5.66
C HIS A 82 0.58 -18.86 -6.87
N THR A 83 0.84 -17.57 -6.65
CA THR A 83 0.92 -16.57 -7.72
C THR A 83 1.68 -15.33 -7.27
N ASP A 84 2.22 -14.60 -8.25
CA ASP A 84 2.79 -13.28 -8.03
C ASP A 84 1.67 -12.28 -7.74
N ILE A 85 1.72 -11.61 -6.58
CA ILE A 85 0.75 -10.57 -6.24
C ILE A 85 0.68 -9.49 -7.30
N LEU A 86 1.76 -9.18 -8.03
CA LEU A 86 1.74 -8.19 -9.09
C LEU A 86 0.93 -8.62 -10.32
N LYS A 87 0.69 -9.93 -10.48
CA LYS A 87 -0.12 -10.53 -11.56
C LYS A 87 -1.52 -10.93 -11.10
N TYR A 88 -1.75 -11.02 -9.79
CA TYR A 88 -3.04 -11.38 -9.23
C TYR A 88 -4.15 -10.38 -9.65
N ALA A 89 -5.26 -10.91 -10.14
CA ALA A 89 -6.45 -10.13 -10.46
C ALA A 89 -7.37 -10.08 -9.23
N PHE A 90 -7.49 -8.91 -8.61
CA PHE A 90 -8.38 -8.75 -7.48
C PHE A 90 -9.86 -8.98 -7.88
N PRO A 91 -10.66 -9.61 -7.01
CA PRO A 91 -12.09 -9.78 -7.24
C PRO A 91 -12.79 -8.46 -7.53
N LYS A 92 -13.62 -8.42 -8.58
CA LYS A 92 -14.50 -7.28 -8.87
C LYS A 92 -15.87 -7.57 -8.25
N ARG A 93 -16.54 -6.56 -7.67
CA ARG A 93 -17.89 -6.66 -7.07
C ARG A 93 -18.01 -7.47 -5.79
N THR A 94 -16.91 -7.70 -5.07
CA THR A 94 -16.95 -8.31 -3.73
C THR A 94 -16.20 -7.43 -2.73
N ASN A 95 -16.72 -7.38 -1.51
CA ASN A 95 -16.08 -6.65 -0.42
C ASN A 95 -15.04 -7.55 0.25
N TYR A 96 -13.84 -7.01 0.38
CA TYR A 96 -12.73 -7.66 1.05
C TYR A 96 -11.79 -6.63 1.67
N LYS A 97 -11.01 -7.10 2.65
CA LYS A 97 -9.89 -6.36 3.24
C LYS A 97 -8.59 -6.99 2.78
N ILE A 98 -7.53 -6.20 2.76
CA ILE A 98 -6.19 -6.70 2.47
C ILE A 98 -5.36 -6.68 3.75
N PHE A 99 -4.58 -7.72 3.98
CA PHE A 99 -3.52 -7.76 4.97
C PHE A 99 -2.20 -8.19 4.30
N GLY A 100 -1.04 -7.72 4.75
CA GLY A 100 0.22 -8.27 4.27
C GLY A 100 1.46 -7.75 4.98
N SER A 101 2.39 -8.64 5.27
CA SER A 101 3.75 -8.29 5.68
C SER A 101 4.66 -8.30 4.46
N ILE A 102 4.66 -7.19 3.71
CA ILE A 102 5.15 -7.19 2.33
C ILE A 102 6.67 -6.99 2.22
N PRO A 103 7.33 -7.59 1.21
CA PRO A 103 8.76 -7.39 0.99
C PRO A 103 9.11 -5.93 0.64
N TYR A 104 10.25 -5.46 1.14
CA TYR A 104 10.64 -4.05 1.04
C TYR A 104 10.98 -3.62 -0.39
N ASN A 105 11.59 -4.52 -1.17
CA ASN A 105 12.05 -4.27 -2.54
C ASN A 105 10.90 -3.99 -3.52
N ILE A 106 9.72 -4.58 -3.29
CA ILE A 106 8.53 -4.43 -4.16
C ILE A 106 7.38 -3.68 -3.48
N SER A 107 7.62 -3.06 -2.32
CA SER A 107 6.58 -2.36 -1.55
C SER A 107 5.91 -1.24 -2.36
N THR A 108 6.66 -0.51 -3.19
CA THR A 108 6.10 0.53 -4.08
C THR A 108 5.10 -0.05 -5.07
N ASP A 109 5.44 -1.18 -5.70
CA ASP A 109 4.62 -1.78 -6.75
C ASP A 109 3.36 -2.43 -6.16
N ILE A 110 3.49 -3.08 -5.00
CA ILE A 110 2.34 -3.62 -4.27
C ILE A 110 1.38 -2.51 -3.87
N VAL A 111 1.86 -1.42 -3.27
CA VAL A 111 1.00 -0.30 -2.84
C VAL A 111 0.31 0.36 -4.04
N LYS A 112 1.01 0.55 -5.16
CA LYS A 112 0.40 1.04 -6.41
C LYS A 112 -0.66 0.08 -6.93
N LYS A 113 -0.37 -1.22 -6.97
CA LYS A 113 -1.31 -2.25 -7.43
C LYS A 113 -2.57 -2.28 -6.56
N ILE A 114 -2.43 -2.27 -5.23
CA ILE A 114 -3.58 -2.16 -4.31
C ILE A 114 -4.36 -0.88 -4.59
N THR A 115 -3.68 0.23 -4.79
CA THR A 115 -4.37 1.52 -4.95
C THR A 115 -5.17 1.60 -6.23
N PHE A 116 -4.59 1.16 -7.35
CA PHE A 116 -5.17 1.38 -8.69
C PHE A 116 -5.91 0.16 -9.26
N GLU A 117 -5.69 -1.05 -8.74
CA GLU A 117 -6.29 -2.28 -9.29
C GLU A 117 -7.19 -3.05 -8.31
N SER A 118 -7.18 -2.69 -7.01
CA SER A 118 -8.07 -3.28 -6.00
C SER A 118 -9.23 -2.33 -5.67
N GLN A 119 -10.34 -2.86 -5.17
CA GLN A 119 -11.46 -2.09 -4.61
C GLN A 119 -11.53 -2.16 -3.08
N ALA A 120 -10.52 -2.74 -2.42
CA ALA A 120 -10.50 -2.87 -0.96
C ALA A 120 -10.64 -1.49 -0.30
N LYS A 121 -11.58 -1.39 0.66
CA LYS A 121 -11.76 -0.18 1.49
C LYS A 121 -10.63 -0.02 2.51
N TYR A 122 -10.21 -1.13 3.13
CA TYR A 122 -9.15 -1.16 4.14
C TYR A 122 -8.06 -2.15 3.73
N SER A 123 -6.81 -1.66 3.67
CA SER A 123 -5.62 -2.49 3.44
C SER A 123 -4.58 -2.25 4.52
N TYR A 124 -4.24 -3.29 5.26
CA TYR A 124 -3.29 -3.26 6.37
C TYR A 124 -1.95 -3.85 5.92
N LEU A 125 -0.90 -3.05 5.94
CA LEU A 125 0.41 -3.47 5.44
C LEU A 125 1.49 -3.25 6.50
N ILE A 126 2.37 -4.23 6.69
CA ILE A 126 3.61 -4.03 7.43
C ILE A 126 4.69 -3.66 6.43
N VAL A 127 5.28 -2.48 6.62
CA VAL A 127 6.30 -1.91 5.72
C VAL A 127 7.42 -1.26 6.51
N GLU A 128 8.56 -0.98 5.88
CA GLU A 128 9.63 -0.19 6.49
C GLU A 128 9.11 1.18 6.96
N LYS A 129 9.57 1.62 8.14
CA LYS A 129 9.22 2.93 8.70
C LYS A 129 9.58 4.09 7.76
N GLY A 130 10.72 4.00 7.09
CA GLY A 130 11.15 5.00 6.10
C GLY A 130 10.22 5.04 4.89
N PHE A 131 9.76 3.89 4.42
CA PHE A 131 8.79 3.79 3.33
C PHE A 131 7.43 4.38 3.71
N ALA A 132 6.89 4.06 4.89
CA ALA A 132 5.64 4.64 5.37
C ALA A 132 5.67 6.18 5.40
N LYS A 133 6.78 6.78 5.86
CA LYS A 133 6.98 8.23 5.81
C LYS A 133 6.98 8.78 4.39
N ARG A 134 7.54 8.04 3.42
CA ARG A 134 7.52 8.43 2.00
C ARG A 134 6.10 8.42 1.42
N LEU A 135 5.24 7.49 1.85
CA LEU A 135 3.83 7.42 1.43
C LEU A 135 3.03 8.65 1.89
N GLN A 136 3.36 9.20 3.06
CA GLN A 136 2.69 10.40 3.60
C GLN A 136 3.29 11.72 3.07
N ASN A 137 4.40 11.67 2.35
CA ASN A 137 5.09 12.89 1.90
C ASN A 137 4.54 13.37 0.54
N LEU A 138 3.79 14.47 0.56
CA LEU A 138 3.20 15.12 -0.62
C LEU A 138 4.21 15.89 -1.49
N GLN A 139 5.49 15.87 -1.17
CA GLN A 139 6.55 16.35 -2.07
C GLN A 139 7.12 15.23 -2.94
N ARG A 140 6.74 13.96 -2.68
CA ARG A 140 7.23 12.79 -3.42
C ARG A 140 6.14 12.27 -4.32
N ALA A 141 6.53 11.81 -5.52
CA ALA A 141 5.58 11.30 -6.51
C ALA A 141 4.68 10.22 -5.93
N LEU A 142 5.22 9.27 -5.16
CA LEU A 142 4.41 8.21 -4.57
C LEU A 142 3.32 8.73 -3.63
N GLY A 143 3.62 9.70 -2.75
CA GLY A 143 2.60 10.27 -1.86
C GLY A 143 1.50 11.00 -2.65
N LEU A 144 1.90 11.81 -3.64
CA LEU A 144 0.96 12.52 -4.52
C LEU A 144 0.10 11.59 -5.37
N LEU A 145 0.66 10.47 -5.85
CA LEU A 145 -0.07 9.47 -6.63
C LEU A 145 -1.09 8.70 -5.79
N LEU A 146 -0.81 8.45 -4.51
CA LEU A 146 -1.69 7.65 -3.65
C LEU A 146 -2.78 8.49 -3.00
N MET A 147 -2.50 9.75 -2.66
CA MET A 147 -3.44 10.61 -1.94
C MET A 147 -4.76 10.87 -2.67
N VAL A 148 -4.83 10.62 -3.98
CA VAL A 148 -6.06 10.78 -4.78
C VAL A 148 -7.07 9.67 -4.52
N GLU A 149 -6.64 8.56 -3.95
CA GLU A 149 -7.45 7.34 -3.72
C GLU A 149 -7.42 6.89 -2.26
N MET A 150 -6.33 7.19 -1.54
CA MET A 150 -6.01 6.59 -0.25
C MET A 150 -5.61 7.62 0.81
N ASN A 151 -6.12 7.41 2.03
CA ASN A 151 -5.53 7.92 3.25
C ASN A 151 -4.49 6.92 3.79
N VAL A 152 -3.34 7.43 4.20
CA VAL A 152 -2.23 6.62 4.74
C VAL A 152 -2.04 6.93 6.21
N ASN A 153 -2.36 5.95 7.07
CA ASN A 153 -2.26 6.09 8.53
C ASN A 153 -1.24 5.10 9.08
N ILE A 154 -0.32 5.56 9.95
CA ILE A 154 0.58 4.68 10.69
C ILE A 154 -0.14 4.26 11.97
N LEU A 155 -0.48 2.98 12.08
CA LEU A 155 -1.25 2.45 13.21
C LEU A 155 -0.35 2.02 14.38
N LYS A 156 0.81 1.44 14.07
CA LYS A 156 1.67 0.83 15.09
C LYS A 156 3.11 0.72 14.62
N LYS A 157 4.06 0.92 15.54
CA LYS A 157 5.47 0.55 15.34
C LYS A 157 5.64 -0.97 15.47
N VAL A 158 6.37 -1.56 14.53
CA VAL A 158 6.72 -2.98 14.52
C VAL A 158 8.26 -3.07 14.60
N PRO A 159 8.82 -3.26 15.81
CA PRO A 159 10.27 -3.28 15.99
C PRO A 159 10.94 -4.34 15.12
N ARG A 160 12.12 -4.06 14.58
CA ARG A 160 12.89 -5.03 13.78
C ARG A 160 13.16 -6.34 14.51
N ALA A 161 13.21 -6.31 15.85
CA ALA A 161 13.40 -7.49 16.69
C ALA A 161 12.23 -8.50 16.62
N TYR A 162 11.07 -8.10 16.07
CA TYR A 162 9.94 -9.01 15.88
C TYR A 162 10.17 -9.99 14.72
N PHE A 163 11.13 -9.70 13.85
CA PHE A 163 11.37 -10.44 12.62
C PHE A 163 12.57 -11.39 12.72
N HIS A 164 12.49 -12.50 11.98
CA HIS A 164 13.61 -13.40 11.73
C HIS A 164 13.67 -13.81 10.24
N PRO A 165 14.81 -13.63 9.55
CA PRO A 165 15.99 -12.88 9.99
C PRO A 165 15.67 -11.43 10.37
N LYS A 166 16.54 -10.82 11.17
CA LYS A 166 16.32 -9.45 11.68
C LYS A 166 16.70 -8.42 10.60
N PRO A 167 15.79 -7.54 10.17
CA PRO A 167 16.11 -6.49 9.21
C PRO A 167 17.00 -5.39 9.82
N SER A 168 17.57 -4.56 8.96
CA SER A 168 18.39 -3.41 9.37
C SER A 168 17.57 -2.26 9.97
N VAL A 169 16.29 -2.14 9.59
CA VAL A 169 15.42 -1.02 9.95
C VAL A 169 14.13 -1.50 10.61
N ASP A 170 13.52 -0.62 11.41
CA ASP A 170 12.19 -0.88 11.97
C ASP A 170 11.10 -0.81 10.90
N SER A 171 10.03 -1.56 11.17
CA SER A 171 8.80 -1.54 10.39
C SER A 171 7.68 -0.80 11.12
N VAL A 172 6.59 -0.56 10.40
CA VAL A 172 5.33 -0.07 10.94
C VAL A 172 4.17 -0.79 10.28
N LEU A 173 3.09 -0.98 11.03
CA LEU A 173 1.79 -1.31 10.46
C LEU A 173 1.15 -0.02 9.96
N ILE A 174 0.82 0.03 8.68
CA ILE A 174 0.04 1.10 8.07
C ILE A 174 -1.36 0.63 7.70
N LEU A 175 -2.30 1.56 7.67
CA LEU A 175 -3.59 1.43 7.03
C LEU A 175 -3.62 2.32 5.78
N LEU A 176 -3.90 1.70 4.64
CA LEU A 176 -4.39 2.37 3.45
C LEU A 176 -5.92 2.30 3.47
N GLU A 177 -6.56 3.44 3.69
CA GLU A 177 -8.02 3.56 3.68
C GLU A 177 -8.46 4.28 2.42
N ARG A 178 -9.26 3.59 1.60
CA ARG A 178 -9.79 4.15 0.37
C ARG A 178 -10.84 5.21 0.67
N HIS A 179 -10.77 6.36 0.03
CA HIS A 179 -11.81 7.40 0.11
C HIS A 179 -12.42 7.62 -1.28
N GLU A 180 -13.40 8.53 -1.36
CA GLU A 180 -13.91 8.98 -2.65
C GLU A 180 -12.76 9.58 -3.47
N PRO A 181 -12.58 9.17 -4.75
CA PRO A 181 -11.47 9.65 -5.56
C PRO A 181 -11.47 11.18 -5.69
N LEU A 182 -10.31 11.80 -5.47
CA LEU A 182 -10.16 13.27 -5.59
C LEU A 182 -10.08 13.76 -7.04
N ILE A 183 -9.90 12.83 -7.98
CA ILE A 183 -9.85 13.11 -9.42
C ILE A 183 -10.64 12.04 -10.17
N LEU A 184 -11.10 12.36 -11.37
CA LEU A 184 -11.83 11.41 -12.22
C LEU A 184 -10.87 10.37 -12.81
N LYS A 185 -11.33 9.12 -12.95
CA LYS A 185 -10.54 8.02 -13.55
C LYS A 185 -9.95 8.37 -14.92
N LYS A 186 -10.67 9.13 -15.75
CA LYS A 186 -10.19 9.59 -17.07
C LYS A 186 -8.95 10.48 -16.99
N ASP A 187 -8.74 11.15 -15.86
CA ASP A 187 -7.63 12.08 -15.65
C ASP A 187 -6.36 11.41 -15.09
N TYR A 188 -6.39 10.11 -14.74
CA TYR A 188 -5.29 9.46 -14.01
C TYR A 188 -3.98 9.49 -14.77
N LYS A 189 -3.99 9.24 -16.09
CA LYS A 189 -2.79 9.31 -16.93
C LYS A 189 -2.22 10.74 -16.97
N LYS A 190 -3.08 11.75 -17.10
CA LYS A 190 -2.70 13.18 -17.12
C LYS A 190 -2.15 13.60 -15.75
N TYR A 191 -2.80 13.16 -14.67
CA TYR A 191 -2.36 13.40 -13.30
C TYR A 191 -1.00 12.76 -13.01
N GLN A 192 -0.79 11.52 -13.42
CA GLN A 192 0.48 10.84 -13.25
C GLN A 192 1.62 11.58 -13.94
N ALA A 193 1.43 12.01 -15.19
CA ALA A 193 2.41 12.81 -15.92
C ALA A 193 2.66 14.16 -15.23
N PHE A 194 1.61 14.83 -14.77
CA PHE A 194 1.69 16.08 -14.01
C PHE A 194 2.52 15.92 -12.74
N VAL A 195 2.25 14.88 -11.94
CA VAL A 195 2.95 14.60 -10.68
C VAL A 195 4.45 14.40 -10.90
N TYR A 196 4.86 13.61 -11.91
CA TYR A 196 6.29 13.37 -12.16
C TYR A 196 7.04 14.66 -12.53
N ARG A 197 6.49 15.45 -13.46
CA ARG A 197 7.07 16.76 -13.83
C ARG A 197 7.08 17.73 -12.65
N TRP A 198 6.01 17.72 -11.83
CA TRP A 198 5.90 18.59 -10.65
C TRP A 198 7.01 18.33 -9.63
N VAL A 199 7.22 17.06 -9.25
CA VAL A 199 8.21 16.73 -8.22
C VAL A 199 9.65 16.93 -8.69
N ASN A 200 9.89 16.85 -10.01
CA ASN A 200 11.16 17.20 -10.65
C ASN A 200 11.36 18.71 -10.82
N LYS A 201 10.39 19.54 -10.38
CA LYS A 201 10.40 21.00 -10.50
C LYS A 201 10.41 21.50 -11.95
N GLU A 202 9.88 20.71 -12.87
CA GLU A 202 9.74 21.05 -14.29
C GLU A 202 8.52 21.95 -14.53
N TYR A 203 8.31 22.98 -13.68
CA TYR A 203 7.09 23.80 -13.68
C TYR A 203 6.85 24.51 -15.03
N HIS A 204 7.92 24.88 -15.72
CA HIS A 204 7.86 25.52 -17.04
C HIS A 204 7.30 24.59 -18.13
N THR A 205 7.35 23.26 -17.94
CA THR A 205 6.73 22.28 -18.85
C THR A 205 5.23 22.07 -18.56
N LEU A 206 4.79 22.46 -17.35
CA LEU A 206 3.40 22.33 -16.91
C LEU A 206 2.61 23.61 -17.18
N PHE A 207 3.24 24.76 -17.00
CA PHE A 207 2.60 26.06 -17.04
C PHE A 207 3.52 27.12 -17.65
N THR A 208 2.93 28.10 -18.36
CA THR A 208 3.60 29.39 -18.58
C THR A 208 3.75 30.15 -17.27
N LYS A 209 4.62 31.17 -17.23
CA LYS A 209 4.82 32.00 -16.00
C LYS A 209 3.51 32.59 -15.47
N ASN A 210 2.63 33.06 -16.37
CA ASN A 210 1.34 33.65 -16.01
C ASN A 210 0.36 32.59 -15.48
N GLN A 211 0.24 31.46 -16.18
CA GLN A 211 -0.60 30.35 -15.74
C GLN A 211 -0.18 29.81 -14.37
N PHE A 212 1.13 29.67 -14.13
CA PHE A 212 1.65 29.18 -12.85
C PHE A 212 1.28 30.14 -11.71
N ARG A 213 1.51 31.44 -11.90
CA ARG A 213 1.16 32.47 -10.90
C ARG A 213 -0.35 32.45 -10.60
N GLN A 214 -1.19 32.34 -11.62
CA GLN A 214 -2.65 32.28 -11.44
C GLN A 214 -3.08 30.99 -10.73
N ALA A 215 -2.51 29.84 -11.09
CA ALA A 215 -2.80 28.56 -10.44
C ALA A 215 -2.44 28.58 -8.94
N LEU A 216 -1.28 29.12 -8.58
CA LEU A 216 -0.88 29.26 -7.18
C LEU A 216 -1.76 30.23 -6.39
N LYS A 217 -2.15 31.36 -7.01
CA LYS A 217 -3.07 32.33 -6.41
C LYS A 217 -4.45 31.70 -6.17
N HIS A 218 -5.00 31.00 -7.17
CA HIS A 218 -6.29 30.32 -7.06
C HIS A 218 -6.28 29.23 -5.98
N ALA A 219 -5.18 28.48 -5.88
CA ALA A 219 -5.00 27.45 -4.86
C ALA A 219 -4.64 28.01 -3.46
N ASN A 220 -4.59 29.34 -3.27
CA ASN A 220 -4.18 29.98 -2.02
C ASN A 220 -2.83 29.45 -1.48
N VAL A 221 -1.85 29.28 -2.37
CA VAL A 221 -0.51 28.78 -2.01
C VAL A 221 0.40 29.94 -1.61
N THR A 222 0.85 29.93 -0.36
CA THR A 222 1.87 30.85 0.16
C THR A 222 3.29 30.29 0.02
N THR A 223 3.47 28.97 0.07
CA THR A 223 4.78 28.32 -0.01
C THR A 223 4.70 26.96 -0.70
N LEU A 224 5.50 26.76 -1.75
CA LEU A 224 5.53 25.51 -2.54
C LEU A 224 6.06 24.30 -1.75
N ASN A 225 6.85 24.54 -0.71
CA ASN A 225 7.44 23.47 0.09
C ASN A 225 6.41 22.77 1.00
N LYS A 226 5.19 23.29 1.16
CA LYS A 226 4.20 22.67 2.06
C LYS A 226 2.79 22.84 1.50
N LEU A 227 2.50 22.08 0.44
CA LEU A 227 1.16 22.02 -0.13
C LEU A 227 0.27 21.05 0.64
N SER A 228 -0.96 21.47 0.92
CA SER A 228 -2.02 20.56 1.33
C SER A 228 -2.50 19.71 0.14
N LYS A 229 -3.29 18.66 0.42
CA LYS A 229 -3.91 17.84 -0.63
C LYS A 229 -4.81 18.70 -1.53
N GLU A 230 -5.63 19.55 -0.93
CA GLU A 230 -6.60 20.43 -1.59
C GLU A 230 -5.89 21.43 -2.49
N GLN A 231 -4.80 22.04 -2.00
CA GLN A 231 -3.99 22.98 -2.78
C GLN A 231 -3.40 22.29 -4.01
N PHE A 232 -2.80 21.10 -3.84
CA PHE A 232 -2.22 20.37 -4.97
C PHE A 232 -3.26 19.97 -6.02
N ILE A 233 -4.43 19.50 -5.58
CA ILE A 233 -5.53 19.16 -6.49
C ILE A 233 -6.07 20.41 -7.19
N SER A 234 -6.18 21.55 -6.51
CA SER A 234 -6.54 22.81 -7.16
C SER A 234 -5.56 23.19 -8.27
N ILE A 235 -4.25 23.06 -8.02
CA ILE A 235 -3.23 23.36 -9.05
C ILE A 235 -3.37 22.40 -10.24
N PHE A 236 -3.58 21.11 -9.98
CA PHE A 236 -3.82 20.13 -11.05
C PHE A 236 -5.10 20.45 -11.85
N ASN A 237 -6.17 20.90 -11.20
CA ASN A 237 -7.38 21.32 -11.88
C ASN A 237 -7.14 22.57 -12.74
N SER A 238 -6.35 23.55 -12.27
CA SER A 238 -5.91 24.67 -13.12
C SER A 238 -5.10 24.19 -14.32
N TYR A 239 -4.19 23.23 -14.14
CA TYR A 239 -3.45 22.61 -15.25
C TYR A 239 -4.39 22.00 -16.30
N LYS A 240 -5.45 21.31 -15.88
CA LYS A 240 -6.46 20.75 -16.80
C LYS A 240 -7.31 21.79 -17.52
N LEU A 241 -7.45 23.01 -17.00
CA LEU A 241 -8.23 24.06 -17.65
C LEU A 241 -7.43 24.77 -18.74
N PHE A 242 -6.11 24.83 -18.58
CA PHE A 242 -5.22 25.45 -19.56
C PHE A 242 -4.82 24.53 -20.73
N HIS A 243 -5.07 23.22 -20.61
CA HIS A 243 -4.67 22.17 -21.56
C HIS A 243 -5.78 21.14 -21.71
#